data_AF-A0A533XQQ8-F1
#
_entry.id   AF-A0A533XQQ8-F1
#
_cell.length_a   1.000
_cell.length_b   1.000
_cell.length_c   1.000
_cell.angle_alpha   90.00
_cell.angle_beta   90.00
_cell.angle_gamma   90.00
#
_symmetry.space_group_name_H-M   'P 1'
#
loop_
_entity.id
_entity.type
_entity.pdbx_description
1 polymer ?
#
loop_
_entity_poly.entity_id
_entity_poly.type
_entity_poly.pdbx_seq_one_letter_code
_entity_poly.pdbx_strand_id
1 'polypeptide(L)'
;MKASAIPQPFAEPPVLCGGQRYEKSSMRPYAAQGHWYGQDRYGRILNVKSVVRELPVVVEQIVPSAVCAACDVCCRFPESESVLRPYFTREEIQTAIAAGVSPDAFPDHAGTKIRLVPHGEGFICPAFNPATGQCGIYDSRPLDCRLYPIAVMWDRSHEQVVMGWDAKCPFIVQKLDTPESLAYVERSARMLETDAIAHTMVGNPELVGAFQDDVVVLKRLATITAGFRALQSGSTSIFPGESKGHSESEKSILTPFRPLILADRAGVEKLFLAHSVGDQPLAAYSFPYHFIWRDLFSYEWVDLEEHFCLFATNADGTFLALPPVGPDPCGPVMPRIFALMAERNCVSGVSRIENLPGDFSERCRSRGYQVRAKAGDYLYRRRDLVALSGDQYKSQRALYNHCLKRVAPSVRQ
;
A
#
# COMPACT_ATOMS: atom_id res chain seq x y z
N MET A 1 -36.93 31.45 29.80
CA MET A 1 -38.12 30.61 29.54
C MET A 1 -38.40 30.60 28.04
N LYS A 2 -38.61 29.38 27.51
CA LYS A 2 -38.94 28.99 26.13
C LYS A 2 -37.82 29.11 25.07
N ALA A 3 -37.15 27.97 24.91
CA ALA A 3 -36.30 27.58 23.80
C ALA A 3 -37.09 27.54 22.48
N SER A 4 -36.44 27.93 21.38
CA SER A 4 -36.94 27.73 20.03
C SER A 4 -36.13 26.59 19.40
N ALA A 5 -36.85 25.56 18.97
CA ALA A 5 -36.32 24.31 18.43
C ALA A 5 -35.66 24.51 17.06
N ILE A 6 -34.54 23.82 16.86
CA ILE A 6 -33.84 23.64 15.59
C ILE A 6 -34.50 22.46 14.85
N PRO A 7 -34.91 22.59 13.58
CA PRO A 7 -35.39 21.45 12.82
C PRO A 7 -34.23 20.59 12.31
N GLN A 8 -34.25 19.32 12.67
CA GLN A 8 -33.43 18.23 12.14
C GLN A 8 -33.78 17.96 10.65
N PRO A 9 -32.80 17.65 9.79
CA PRO A 9 -33.08 17.04 8.50
C PRO A 9 -32.75 15.53 8.49
N PHE A 10 -33.81 14.77 8.23
CA PHE A 10 -33.89 13.52 7.45
C PHE A 10 -33.39 12.19 8.05
N ALA A 11 -34.42 11.39 8.34
CA ALA A 11 -34.40 9.96 8.59
C ALA A 11 -34.00 9.17 7.34
N GLU A 12 -33.21 8.11 7.55
CA GLU A 12 -32.91 7.09 6.55
C GLU A 12 -34.15 6.23 6.22
N PRO A 13 -34.34 5.81 4.95
CA PRO A 13 -35.41 4.90 4.58
C PRO A 13 -35.12 3.44 5.03
N PRO A 14 -36.17 2.60 5.14
CA PRO A 14 -36.12 1.35 5.88
C PRO A 14 -35.37 0.22 5.16
N VAL A 15 -34.58 -0.51 5.94
CA VAL A 15 -34.05 -1.84 5.63
C VAL A 15 -35.20 -2.84 5.62
N LEU A 16 -35.38 -3.56 4.51
CA LEU A 16 -36.24 -4.75 4.46
C LEU A 16 -35.47 -5.93 3.85
N CYS A 17 -35.21 -6.92 4.72
CA CYS A 17 -35.15 -8.39 4.54
C CYS A 17 -34.28 -8.98 3.42
N GLY A 18 -33.51 -10.05 3.60
CA GLY A 18 -33.36 -11.01 4.69
C GLY A 18 -32.74 -12.32 4.13
N GLY A 19 -32.07 -13.09 5.00
CA GLY A 19 -31.61 -14.47 4.74
C GLY A 19 -30.30 -14.58 3.92
N GLN A 20 -29.36 -15.48 4.17
CA GLN A 20 -29.34 -16.68 5.00
C GLN A 20 -27.92 -16.93 5.51
N ARG A 21 -27.88 -17.49 6.72
CA ARG A 21 -26.75 -18.10 7.39
C ARG A 21 -26.48 -19.46 6.72
N TYR A 22 -25.24 -19.72 6.31
CA TYR A 22 -24.79 -21.07 6.00
C TYR A 22 -23.57 -21.40 6.87
N GLU A 23 -23.82 -22.13 7.94
CA GLU A 23 -22.84 -23.00 8.57
C GLU A 23 -22.73 -24.27 7.72
N LYS A 24 -21.50 -24.67 7.37
CA LYS A 24 -21.19 -26.08 7.18
C LYS A 24 -19.95 -26.45 7.97
N SER A 25 -20.26 -27.08 9.09
CA SER A 25 -19.40 -27.90 9.92
C SER A 25 -18.69 -29.00 9.11
N SER A 26 -17.56 -29.42 9.66
CA SER A 26 -16.90 -30.72 9.57
C SER A 26 -16.23 -31.11 8.25
N MET A 27 -14.89 -31.05 8.23
CA MET A 27 -14.04 -32.24 8.00
C MET A 27 -12.56 -31.93 8.29
N ARG A 28 -12.06 -32.48 9.40
CA ARG A 28 -10.69 -33.03 9.58
C ARG A 28 -10.88 -34.32 10.39
N PRO A 29 -9.93 -35.28 10.43
CA PRO A 29 -8.58 -35.28 9.82
C PRO A 29 -8.28 -36.57 9.02
N TYR A 30 -7.24 -36.56 8.20
CA TYR A 30 -6.44 -37.77 8.02
C TYR A 30 -4.96 -37.40 7.86
N ALA A 31 -4.17 -37.87 8.82
CA ALA A 31 -2.73 -37.91 8.74
C ALA A 31 -2.33 -38.97 7.71
N ALA A 32 -1.45 -38.62 6.79
CA ALA A 32 -0.67 -39.58 6.02
C ALA A 32 0.76 -39.07 5.95
N GLN A 33 1.63 -39.79 6.66
CA GLN A 33 3.07 -39.76 6.47
C GLN A 33 3.35 -40.03 4.98
N GLY A 34 4.04 -39.11 4.32
CA GLY A 34 4.40 -39.23 2.91
C GLY A 34 5.78 -38.65 2.67
N HIS A 35 6.80 -39.45 2.93
CA HIS A 35 8.15 -39.20 2.44
C HIS A 35 8.13 -39.32 0.92
N TRP A 36 8.36 -38.22 0.21
CA TRP A 36 8.58 -38.22 -1.24
C TRP A 36 10.07 -38.44 -1.50
N TYR A 37 10.45 -39.67 -1.86
CA TYR A 37 11.78 -39.98 -2.41
C TYR A 37 11.67 -40.02 -3.94
N GLY A 38 12.18 -38.99 -4.61
CA GLY A 38 12.50 -39.05 -6.04
C GLY A 38 13.89 -39.62 -6.23
N GLN A 39 14.02 -40.77 -6.88
CA GLN A 39 15.30 -41.34 -7.29
C GLN A 39 15.70 -40.82 -8.68
N ASP A 40 16.97 -40.46 -8.86
CA ASP A 40 17.54 -40.29 -10.19
C ASP A 40 18.05 -41.63 -10.75
N ARG A 41 18.39 -41.64 -12.05
CA ARG A 41 18.79 -42.86 -12.80
C ARG A 41 20.12 -43.49 -12.35
N TYR A 42 20.74 -43.04 -11.26
CA TYR A 42 21.98 -43.62 -10.72
C TYR A 42 21.97 -43.88 -9.20
N GLY A 43 20.81 -43.79 -8.53
CA GLY A 43 20.63 -44.36 -7.19
C GLY A 43 21.46 -43.71 -6.07
N ARG A 44 21.86 -42.45 -6.20
CA ARG A 44 22.54 -41.71 -5.11
C ARG A 44 21.52 -40.91 -4.29
N ILE A 45 21.47 -41.16 -2.98
CA ILE A 45 20.77 -40.31 -2.02
C ILE A 45 21.61 -39.03 -1.84
N LEU A 46 21.23 -37.94 -2.52
CA LEU A 46 21.79 -36.62 -2.27
C LEU A 46 21.10 -36.01 -1.06
N ASN A 47 21.78 -36.08 0.08
CA ASN A 47 21.42 -35.36 1.29
C ASN A 47 21.74 -33.88 1.10
N VAL A 48 20.86 -33.12 0.45
CA VAL A 48 20.94 -31.66 0.47
C VAL A 48 20.34 -31.20 1.81
N LYS A 49 21.12 -31.34 2.88
CA LYS A 49 20.96 -30.43 4.02
C LYS A 49 21.33 -29.04 3.50
N SER A 50 20.33 -28.23 3.19
CA SER A 50 20.52 -26.78 3.06
C SER A 50 20.94 -26.26 4.43
N VAL A 51 22.25 -26.26 4.66
CA VAL A 51 22.88 -25.50 5.73
C VAL A 51 22.88 -24.04 5.25
N VAL A 52 21.74 -23.37 5.42
CA VAL A 52 21.74 -21.93 5.67
C VAL A 52 20.99 -21.78 6.98
N ARG A 53 21.71 -22.03 8.07
CA ARG A 53 21.26 -21.62 9.40
C ARG A 53 21.67 -20.16 9.50
N GLU A 54 20.87 -19.27 8.92
CA GLU A 54 21.06 -17.83 9.14
C GLU A 54 20.96 -17.61 10.64
N LEU A 55 22.07 -17.20 11.24
CA LEU A 55 22.08 -16.78 12.62
C LEU A 55 21.11 -15.59 12.72
N PRO A 56 20.21 -15.56 13.72
CA PRO A 56 19.25 -14.47 13.83
C PRO A 56 20.02 -13.16 13.92
N VAL A 57 19.66 -12.20 13.06
CA VAL A 57 20.19 -10.85 13.08
C VAL A 57 20.02 -10.31 14.49
N VAL A 58 21.12 -10.05 15.21
CA VAL A 58 21.07 -9.47 16.55
C VAL A 58 21.16 -7.96 16.40
N VAL A 59 20.06 -7.28 16.69
CA VAL A 59 20.03 -5.83 16.84
C VAL A 59 20.17 -5.55 18.34
N GLU A 60 21.22 -4.84 18.73
CA GLU A 60 21.36 -4.30 20.08
C GLU A 60 20.19 -3.35 20.33
N GLN A 61 19.54 -3.38 21.50
CA GLN A 61 18.39 -2.50 21.77
C GLN A 61 18.86 -1.26 22.55
N ILE A 62 18.69 -0.06 21.97
CA ILE A 62 19.02 1.20 22.67
C ILE A 62 18.00 1.55 23.76
N VAL A 63 16.73 1.19 23.57
CA VAL A 63 15.65 1.48 24.54
C VAL A 63 15.57 0.36 25.56
N PRO A 64 15.79 0.61 26.86
CA PRO A 64 15.67 -0.43 27.88
C PRO A 64 14.26 -1.03 27.89
N SER A 65 14.15 -2.35 28.06
CA SER A 65 12.87 -3.07 28.07
C SER A 65 11.86 -2.51 29.08
N ALA A 66 12.35 -2.11 30.26
CA ALA A 66 11.52 -1.49 31.30
C ALA A 66 10.92 -0.15 30.85
N VAL A 67 11.66 0.64 30.06
CA VAL A 67 11.15 1.90 29.49
C VAL A 67 10.10 1.61 28.42
N CYS A 68 10.33 0.64 27.54
CA CYS A 68 9.33 0.22 26.55
C CYS A 68 8.03 -0.30 27.20
N ALA A 69 8.14 -1.12 28.25
CA ALA A 69 6.98 -1.71 28.92
C ALA A 69 6.11 -0.67 29.65
N ALA A 70 6.72 0.42 30.14
CA ALA A 70 6.02 1.53 30.76
C ALA A 70 5.52 2.58 29.75
N CYS A 71 5.77 2.39 28.46
CA CYS A 71 5.43 3.35 27.41
C CYS A 71 4.06 3.04 26.77
N ASP A 72 3.30 4.10 26.48
CA ASP A 72 2.00 4.03 25.81
C ASP A 72 2.04 4.35 24.31
N VAL A 73 3.24 4.43 23.71
CA VAL A 73 3.40 4.74 22.28
C VAL A 73 3.37 3.48 21.43
N CYS A 74 4.32 2.57 21.61
CA CYS A 74 4.49 1.44 20.71
C CYS A 74 3.47 0.33 20.99
N CYS A 75 3.24 -0.52 19.97
CA CYS A 75 2.27 -1.62 19.97
C CYS A 75 0.79 -1.20 20.08
N ARG A 76 0.49 0.11 20.07
CA ARG A 76 -0.85 0.70 20.06
C ARG A 76 -0.96 1.59 18.84
N PHE A 77 -2.09 1.53 18.14
CA PHE A 77 -2.27 2.15 16.84
C PHE A 77 -3.65 2.79 16.75
N PRO A 78 -3.78 3.98 16.14
CA PRO A 78 -5.07 4.62 15.96
C PRO A 78 -5.95 3.90 14.92
N GLU A 79 -5.34 3.21 13.96
CA GLU A 79 -6.02 2.64 12.79
C GLU A 79 -5.62 1.18 12.56
N SER A 80 -6.57 0.37 12.08
CA SER A 80 -6.35 -1.05 11.81
C SER A 80 -5.28 -1.29 10.73
N GLU A 81 -5.20 -0.37 9.76
CA GLU A 81 -4.27 -0.42 8.62
C GLU A 81 -3.05 0.49 8.78
N SER A 82 -2.69 0.84 10.03
CA SER A 82 -1.56 1.74 10.29
C SER A 82 -0.28 1.30 9.57
N VAL A 83 0.41 2.26 8.94
CA VAL A 83 1.70 2.03 8.28
C VAL A 83 2.81 1.66 9.26
N LEU A 84 2.64 1.96 10.54
CA LEU A 84 3.60 1.66 11.61
C LEU A 84 3.46 0.24 12.19
N ARG A 85 2.49 -0.54 11.70
CA ARG A 85 2.36 -1.95 12.10
C ARG A 85 3.64 -2.69 11.69
N PRO A 86 4.18 -3.54 12.58
CA PRO A 86 5.42 -4.23 12.28
C PRO A 86 5.24 -5.24 11.17
N TYR A 87 6.19 -5.25 10.24
CA TYR A 87 6.35 -6.29 9.24
C TYR A 87 7.08 -7.49 9.83
N PHE A 88 6.68 -8.70 9.41
CA PHE A 88 7.34 -9.95 9.73
C PHE A 88 7.73 -10.66 8.43
N THR A 89 8.98 -11.11 8.33
CA THR A 89 9.37 -12.04 7.25
C THR A 89 8.77 -13.42 7.47
N ARG A 90 8.81 -14.30 6.45
CA ARG A 90 8.37 -15.69 6.57
C ARG A 90 8.92 -16.40 7.82
N GLU A 91 10.23 -16.29 8.05
CA GLU A 91 10.93 -16.94 9.16
C GLU A 91 10.50 -16.35 10.52
N GLU A 92 10.27 -15.04 10.56
CA GLU A 92 9.79 -14.34 11.75
C GLU A 92 8.34 -14.66 12.06
N ILE A 93 7.48 -14.86 11.05
CA ILE A 93 6.10 -15.34 11.21
C ILE A 93 6.11 -16.72 11.87
N GLN A 94 6.93 -17.65 11.37
CA GLN A 94 7.04 -18.99 11.95
C GLN A 94 7.48 -18.93 13.42
N THR A 95 8.45 -18.07 13.73
CA THR A 95 8.95 -17.87 15.09
C THR A 95 7.88 -17.25 16.00
N ALA A 96 7.14 -16.25 15.52
CA ALA A 96 6.06 -15.61 16.27
C ALA A 96 4.90 -16.56 16.56
N ILE A 97 4.54 -17.42 15.61
CA ILE A 97 3.52 -18.46 15.79
C ILE A 97 3.99 -19.48 16.84
N ALA A 98 5.24 -19.94 16.76
CA ALA A 98 5.82 -20.84 17.75
C ALA A 98 5.86 -20.23 19.17
N ALA A 99 5.99 -18.90 19.25
CA ALA A 99 5.93 -18.14 20.50
C ALA A 99 4.51 -17.78 20.95
N GLY A 100 3.47 -18.22 20.23
CA GLY A 100 2.06 -18.14 20.66
C GLY A 100 1.20 -17.07 19.97
N VAL A 101 1.70 -16.38 18.94
CA VAL A 101 0.87 -15.49 18.13
C VAL A 101 -0.04 -16.32 17.22
N SER A 102 -1.31 -15.93 17.10
CA SER A 102 -2.25 -16.62 16.21
C SER A 102 -1.78 -16.57 14.74
N PRO A 103 -1.78 -17.69 14.00
CA PRO A 103 -1.51 -17.70 12.56
C PRO A 103 -2.41 -16.77 11.74
N ASP A 104 -3.64 -16.53 12.22
CA ASP A 104 -4.61 -15.64 11.56
C ASP A 104 -4.22 -14.16 11.65
N ALA A 105 -3.29 -13.82 12.55
CA ALA A 105 -2.72 -12.48 12.63
C ALA A 105 -1.89 -12.12 11.39
N PHE A 106 -1.51 -13.09 10.54
CA PHE A 106 -0.69 -12.88 9.36
C PHE A 106 -1.51 -13.13 8.07
N PRO A 107 -1.87 -12.06 7.31
CA PRO A 107 -2.57 -12.19 6.03
C PRO A 107 -1.83 -13.03 4.99
N ASP A 108 -0.51 -12.89 4.95
CA ASP A 108 0.38 -13.64 4.08
C ASP A 108 1.53 -14.23 4.89
N HIS A 109 1.73 -15.54 4.79
CA HIS A 109 2.76 -16.28 5.53
C HIS A 109 4.13 -16.24 4.81
N ALA A 110 4.20 -15.68 3.61
CA ALA A 110 5.46 -15.39 2.92
C ALA A 110 6.15 -14.13 3.46
N GLY A 111 5.42 -13.26 4.15
CA GLY A 111 5.91 -12.02 4.75
C GLY A 111 4.81 -10.96 4.70
N THR A 112 4.54 -10.29 5.82
CA THR A 112 3.38 -9.38 5.91
C THR A 112 3.43 -8.48 7.14
N LYS A 113 2.68 -7.37 7.09
CA LYS A 113 2.34 -6.60 8.30
C LYS A 113 1.31 -7.34 9.14
N ILE A 114 1.55 -7.39 10.44
CA ILE A 114 0.65 -8.08 11.36
C ILE A 114 -0.72 -7.39 11.42
N ARG A 115 -1.80 -8.18 11.42
CA ARG A 115 -3.16 -7.69 11.67
C ARG A 115 -3.30 -7.29 13.14
N LEU A 116 -3.84 -6.10 13.35
CA LEU A 116 -4.11 -5.60 14.69
C LEU A 116 -5.46 -6.09 15.21
N VAL A 117 -5.60 -6.08 16.53
CA VAL A 117 -6.86 -6.38 17.21
C VAL A 117 -7.45 -5.10 17.80
N PRO A 118 -8.78 -4.88 17.69
CA PRO A 118 -9.43 -3.73 18.32
C PRO A 118 -9.23 -3.72 19.83
N HIS A 119 -8.93 -2.55 20.41
CA HIS A 119 -8.79 -2.36 21.84
C HIS A 119 -9.04 -0.89 22.23
N GLY A 120 -10.06 -0.65 23.06
CA GLY A 120 -10.48 0.71 23.39
C GLY A 120 -10.93 1.49 22.16
N GLU A 121 -10.42 2.72 21.99
CA GLU A 121 -10.70 3.59 20.83
C GLU A 121 -9.80 3.31 19.62
N GLY A 122 -8.87 2.35 19.72
CA GLY A 122 -7.92 2.05 18.65
C GLY A 122 -7.64 0.56 18.53
N PHE A 123 -6.39 0.24 18.22
CA PHE A 123 -5.94 -1.10 17.90
C PHE A 123 -4.61 -1.41 18.61
N ILE A 124 -4.37 -2.68 18.91
CA ILE A 124 -3.10 -3.15 19.47
C ILE A 124 -2.52 -4.30 18.66
N CYS A 125 -1.20 -4.47 18.77
CA CYS A 125 -0.52 -5.67 18.28
C CYS A 125 -1.06 -6.89 19.04
N PRO A 126 -1.38 -8.02 18.37
CA PRO A 126 -1.88 -9.21 19.05
C PRO A 126 -0.86 -9.87 19.99
N ALA A 127 0.42 -9.55 19.85
CA ALA A 127 1.46 -9.99 20.80
C ALA A 127 1.60 -9.06 22.01
N PHE A 128 0.88 -7.93 22.06
CA PHE A 128 0.96 -6.98 23.17
C PHE A 128 -0.07 -7.30 24.25
N ASN A 129 0.37 -7.35 25.50
CA ASN A 129 -0.50 -7.54 26.65
C ASN A 129 -0.79 -6.18 27.31
N PRO A 130 -2.00 -5.61 27.16
CA PRO A 130 -2.35 -4.31 27.72
C PRO A 130 -2.42 -4.29 29.25
N ALA A 131 -2.59 -5.45 29.91
CA ALA A 131 -2.62 -5.52 31.37
C ALA A 131 -1.22 -5.43 32.00
N THR A 132 -0.19 -5.87 31.29
CA THR A 132 1.21 -5.87 31.80
C THR A 132 2.12 -4.88 31.08
N GLY A 133 1.70 -4.33 29.93
CA GLY A 133 2.53 -3.51 29.06
C GLY A 133 3.61 -4.29 28.30
N GLN A 134 3.59 -5.62 28.35
CA GLN A 134 4.66 -6.46 27.81
C GLN A 134 4.31 -7.08 26.46
N CYS A 135 5.34 -7.30 25.64
CA CYS A 135 5.24 -8.08 24.42
C CYS A 135 5.43 -9.58 24.74
N GLY A 136 4.44 -10.40 24.40
CA GLY A 136 4.49 -11.86 24.58
C GLY A 136 5.55 -12.56 23.72
N ILE A 137 6.09 -11.88 22.72
CA ILE A 137 7.18 -12.37 21.86
C ILE A 137 8.45 -11.52 21.98
N TYR A 138 8.70 -10.86 23.12
CA TYR A 138 9.76 -9.86 23.25
C TYR A 138 11.14 -10.29 22.72
N ASP A 139 11.54 -11.53 23.02
CA ASP A 139 12.83 -12.11 22.61
C ASP A 139 12.82 -12.63 21.16
N SER A 140 11.65 -12.73 20.55
CA SER A 140 11.41 -13.20 19.18
C SER A 140 10.74 -12.15 18.31
N ARG A 141 10.89 -10.87 18.68
CA ARG A 141 10.35 -9.73 17.91
C ARG A 141 10.95 -9.73 16.49
N PRO A 142 10.17 -9.30 15.48
CA PRO A 142 10.68 -9.17 14.12
C PRO A 142 11.75 -8.09 14.04
N LEU A 143 12.51 -8.07 12.95
CA LEU A 143 13.57 -7.10 12.67
C LEU A 143 13.02 -5.67 12.78
N ASP A 144 11.84 -5.42 12.23
CA ASP A 144 11.16 -4.12 12.27
C ASP A 144 10.97 -3.61 13.72
N CYS A 145 10.42 -4.45 14.61
CA CYS A 145 10.28 -4.15 16.04
C CYS A 145 11.62 -3.98 16.78
N ARG A 146 12.68 -4.66 16.33
CA ARG A 146 14.01 -4.60 16.93
C ARG A 146 14.80 -3.37 16.47
N LEU A 147 14.49 -2.83 15.30
CA LEU A 147 15.07 -1.58 14.80
C LEU A 147 14.53 -0.36 15.56
N TYR A 148 13.26 -0.40 15.97
CA TYR A 148 12.63 0.71 16.68
C TYR A 148 13.47 1.16 17.91
N PRO A 149 13.83 2.46 18.02
CA PRO A 149 13.19 3.63 17.40
C PRO A 149 13.84 4.13 16.11
N ILE A 150 14.68 3.32 15.45
CA ILE A 150 15.12 3.59 14.09
C ILE A 150 13.99 3.21 13.13
N ALA A 151 13.57 4.16 12.31
CA ALA A 151 12.76 3.91 11.13
C ALA A 151 13.67 3.83 9.90
N VAL A 152 13.46 2.82 9.06
CA VAL A 152 14.05 2.71 7.72
C VAL A 152 12.96 3.04 6.71
N MET A 153 13.19 4.05 5.89
CA MET A 153 12.17 4.55 4.96
C MET A 153 12.79 5.13 3.70
N TRP A 154 11.98 5.30 2.67
CA TRP A 154 12.36 6.15 1.54
C TRP A 154 12.43 7.63 1.95
N ASP A 155 13.33 8.38 1.33
CA ASP A 155 13.31 9.84 1.42
C ASP A 155 12.09 10.43 0.69
N ARG A 156 11.84 11.73 0.88
CA ARG A 156 10.65 12.41 0.32
C ARG A 156 10.58 12.29 -1.21
N SER A 157 11.72 12.29 -1.88
CA SER A 157 11.84 12.14 -3.33
C SER A 157 11.76 10.70 -3.81
N HIS A 158 11.75 9.73 -2.90
CA HIS A 158 11.77 8.31 -3.21
C HIS A 158 13.01 7.87 -4.03
N GLU A 159 14.13 8.56 -3.81
CA GLU A 159 15.39 8.32 -4.51
C GLU A 159 16.38 7.51 -3.67
N GLN A 160 16.34 7.68 -2.35
CA GLN A 160 17.27 7.07 -1.40
C GLN A 160 16.50 6.38 -0.28
N VAL A 161 17.00 5.23 0.15
CA VAL A 161 16.61 4.66 1.44
C VAL A 161 17.43 5.33 2.53
N VAL A 162 16.75 5.80 3.56
CA VAL A 162 17.32 6.48 4.71
C VAL A 162 16.92 5.80 6.00
N MET A 163 17.73 5.98 7.03
CA MET A 163 17.35 5.67 8.41
C MET A 163 17.32 6.93 9.27
N GLY A 164 16.41 6.95 10.22
CA GLY A 164 16.23 8.07 11.12
C GLY A 164 15.59 7.69 12.44
N TRP A 165 15.58 8.64 13.38
CA TRP A 165 14.89 8.49 14.65
C TRP A 165 13.42 8.82 14.48
N ASP A 166 12.54 7.90 14.89
CA ASP A 166 11.13 8.22 15.05
C ASP A 166 10.93 9.11 16.28
N ALA A 167 10.57 10.38 16.05
CA ALA A 167 10.33 11.37 17.10
C ALA A 167 9.13 11.02 17.99
N LYS A 168 8.33 9.99 17.64
CA LYS A 168 7.29 9.44 18.51
C LYS A 168 7.88 8.70 19.71
N CYS A 169 9.13 8.25 19.66
CA CYS A 169 9.76 7.58 20.80
C CYS A 169 10.21 8.61 21.86
N PRO A 170 9.57 8.66 23.04
CA PRO A 170 9.92 9.66 24.05
C PRO A 170 11.33 9.47 24.62
N PHE A 171 11.83 8.22 24.63
CA PHE A 171 13.18 7.92 25.10
C PHE A 171 14.25 8.52 24.19
N ILE A 172 14.10 8.41 22.86
CA ILE A 172 15.14 8.87 21.95
C ILE A 172 15.15 10.38 21.80
N VAL A 173 13.98 11.03 21.86
CA VAL A 173 13.87 12.50 21.82
C VAL A 173 14.68 13.15 22.96
N GLN A 174 14.77 12.50 24.12
CA GLN A 174 15.56 12.98 25.26
C GLN A 174 17.07 12.70 25.12
N LYS A 175 17.49 11.93 24.11
CA LYS A 175 18.86 11.41 23.97
C LYS A 175 19.48 11.61 22.59
N LEU A 176 18.82 12.29 21.64
CA LEU A 176 19.20 12.40 20.22
C LEU A 176 20.70 12.63 19.99
N ASP A 177 21.30 13.57 20.72
CA ASP A 177 22.69 14.01 20.52
C ASP A 177 23.68 13.43 21.54
N THR A 178 23.28 12.41 22.30
CA THR A 178 24.19 11.76 23.23
C THR A 178 25.24 10.92 22.47
N PRO A 179 26.49 10.83 22.96
CA PRO A 179 27.52 9.98 22.36
C PRO A 179 27.08 8.51 22.22
N GLU A 180 26.29 8.02 23.16
CA GLU A 180 25.68 6.68 23.14
C GLU A 180 24.73 6.50 21.95
N SER A 181 23.82 7.46 21.74
CA SER A 181 22.84 7.41 20.63
C SER A 181 23.52 7.55 19.28
N LEU A 182 24.51 8.45 19.15
CA LEU A 182 25.30 8.57 17.92
C LEU A 182 26.07 7.28 17.61
N ALA A 183 26.71 6.67 18.61
CA ALA A 183 27.42 5.42 18.43
C ALA A 183 26.47 4.27 18.04
N TYR A 184 25.24 4.26 18.56
CA TYR A 184 24.21 3.30 18.20
C TYR A 184 23.75 3.46 16.75
N VAL A 185 23.56 4.70 16.28
CA VAL A 185 23.23 4.99 14.88
C VAL A 185 24.31 4.44 13.95
N GLU A 186 25.59 4.66 14.26
CA GLU A 186 26.68 4.14 13.44
C GLU A 186 26.76 2.60 13.45
N ARG A 187 26.43 1.95 14.56
CA ARG A 187 26.36 0.48 14.62
C ARG A 187 25.19 -0.05 13.81
N SER A 188 24.02 0.57 13.95
CA SER A 188 22.79 0.18 13.26
C SER A 188 22.91 0.40 11.74
N ALA A 189 23.45 1.53 11.31
CA ALA A 189 23.74 1.80 9.89
C ALA A 189 24.68 0.74 9.31
N ARG A 190 25.79 0.44 9.99
CA ARG A 190 26.73 -0.60 9.54
C ARG A 190 26.08 -1.98 9.44
N MET A 191 25.21 -2.33 10.39
CA MET A 191 24.48 -3.59 10.37
C MET A 191 23.50 -3.65 9.19
N LEU A 192 22.71 -2.60 8.99
CA LEU A 192 21.75 -2.47 7.87
C LEU A 192 22.44 -2.54 6.50
N GLU A 193 23.66 -2.03 6.40
CA GLU A 193 24.45 -1.99 5.16
C GLU A 193 25.25 -3.27 4.89
N THR A 194 25.16 -4.29 5.75
CA THR A 194 25.73 -5.61 5.44
C THR A 194 24.92 -6.31 4.35
N ASP A 195 25.59 -7.09 3.49
CA ASP A 195 24.93 -7.78 2.37
C ASP A 195 23.74 -8.65 2.81
N ALA A 196 23.86 -9.35 3.95
CA ALA A 196 22.80 -10.21 4.47
C ALA A 196 21.54 -9.42 4.84
N ILE A 197 21.68 -8.28 5.53
CA ILE A 197 20.54 -7.44 5.93
C ILE A 197 20.00 -6.70 4.72
N ALA A 198 20.87 -6.16 3.88
CA ALA A 198 20.44 -5.49 2.66
C ALA A 198 19.66 -6.44 1.75
N HIS A 199 20.10 -7.69 1.60
CA HIS A 199 19.36 -8.72 0.87
C HIS A 199 17.99 -8.99 1.49
N THR A 200 17.92 -9.12 2.82
CA THR A 200 16.66 -9.31 3.55
C THR A 200 15.70 -8.14 3.32
N MET A 201 16.18 -6.90 3.43
CA MET A 201 15.40 -5.67 3.22
C MET A 201 14.88 -5.57 1.77
N VAL A 202 15.74 -5.87 0.79
CA VAL A 202 15.41 -5.81 -0.64
C VAL A 202 14.42 -6.92 -1.02
N GLY A 203 14.56 -8.12 -0.44
CA GLY A 203 13.62 -9.23 -0.62
C GLY A 203 12.28 -9.02 0.10
N ASN A 204 12.22 -8.12 1.09
CA ASN A 204 11.01 -7.78 1.84
C ASN A 204 10.78 -6.25 1.84
N PRO A 205 10.41 -5.63 0.71
CA PRO A 205 10.30 -4.18 0.54
C PRO A 205 9.46 -3.44 1.59
N GLU A 206 8.44 -4.08 2.17
CA GLU A 206 7.59 -3.49 3.21
C GLU A 206 8.33 -3.23 4.55
N LEU A 207 9.54 -3.77 4.74
CA LEU A 207 10.45 -3.36 5.82
C LEU A 207 10.98 -1.93 5.64
N VAL A 208 10.92 -1.39 4.41
CA VAL A 208 11.25 0.00 4.12
C VAL A 208 9.95 0.79 4.01
N GLY A 209 9.69 1.64 5.01
CA GLY A 209 8.49 2.45 5.06
C GLY A 209 8.46 3.57 4.01
N ALA A 210 7.26 4.13 3.80
CA ALA A 210 7.12 5.42 3.14
C ALA A 210 7.75 6.55 3.99
N PHE A 211 8.04 7.67 3.36
CA PHE A 211 8.56 8.86 4.04
C PHE A 211 7.60 9.33 5.16
N GLN A 212 8.15 9.67 6.32
CA GLN A 212 7.40 10.17 7.49
C GLN A 212 8.02 11.46 8.01
N ASP A 213 7.18 12.50 8.18
CA ASP A 213 7.63 13.82 8.67
C ASP A 213 8.15 13.77 10.12
N ASP A 214 7.67 12.81 10.92
CA ASP A 214 8.08 12.64 12.32
C ASP A 214 9.43 11.92 12.47
N VAL A 215 10.07 11.51 11.37
CA VAL A 215 11.36 10.82 11.41
C VAL A 215 12.50 11.79 11.14
N VAL A 216 13.36 11.97 12.14
CA VAL A 216 14.59 12.77 12.00
C VAL A 216 15.62 11.93 11.24
N VAL A 217 15.86 12.27 9.97
CA VAL A 217 16.79 11.55 9.10
C VAL A 217 18.23 11.69 9.59
N LEU A 218 18.95 10.56 9.69
CA LEU A 218 20.31 10.51 10.23
C LEU A 218 21.34 10.03 9.20
N LYS A 219 21.00 8.99 8.43
CA LYS A 219 21.93 8.33 7.50
C LYS A 219 21.19 7.89 6.24
N ARG A 220 21.93 7.88 5.13
CA ARG A 220 21.54 7.21 3.90
C ARG A 220 22.04 5.77 3.94
N LEU A 221 21.27 4.86 3.37
CA LEU A 221 21.58 3.43 3.29
C LEU A 221 21.86 3.08 1.83
N ALA A 222 23.11 3.23 1.41
CA ALA A 222 23.55 3.14 0.03
C ALA A 222 23.44 1.71 -0.54
N THR A 223 23.80 0.68 0.21
CA THR A 223 23.71 -0.73 -0.23
C THR A 223 22.26 -1.13 -0.44
N ILE A 224 21.39 -0.79 0.51
CA ILE A 224 19.95 -1.06 0.39
C ILE A 224 19.36 -0.27 -0.80
N THR A 225 19.71 1.01 -0.93
CA THR A 225 19.26 1.84 -2.07
C THR A 225 19.68 1.24 -3.41
N ALA A 226 20.95 0.83 -3.53
CA ALA A 226 21.46 0.18 -4.74
C ALA A 226 20.73 -1.13 -5.04
N GLY A 227 20.45 -1.92 -4.00
CA GLY A 227 19.65 -3.15 -4.05
C GLY A 227 18.29 -2.95 -4.73
N PHE A 228 17.51 -1.99 -4.25
CA PHE A 228 16.21 -1.67 -4.84
C PHE A 228 16.32 -1.14 -6.28
N ARG A 229 17.32 -0.31 -6.56
CA ARG A 229 17.54 0.23 -7.91
C ARG A 229 17.86 -0.88 -8.93
N ALA A 230 18.66 -1.87 -8.56
CA ALA A 230 18.97 -2.98 -9.44
C ALA A 230 17.76 -3.87 -9.73
N LEU A 231 16.90 -4.12 -8.73
CA LEU A 231 15.61 -4.79 -8.95
C LEU A 231 14.76 -4.03 -9.98
N GLN A 232 14.63 -2.70 -9.82
CA GLN A 232 13.86 -1.86 -10.75
C GLN A 232 14.45 -1.82 -12.17
N SER A 233 15.77 -1.99 -12.29
CA SER A 233 16.49 -1.96 -13.56
C SER A 233 16.58 -3.33 -14.24
N GLY A 234 16.01 -4.39 -13.63
CA GLY A 234 16.12 -5.77 -14.13
C GLY A 234 17.55 -6.33 -14.11
N SER A 235 18.46 -5.73 -13.33
CA SER A 235 19.85 -6.16 -13.23
C SER A 235 20.00 -7.15 -12.07
N THR A 236 20.10 -8.43 -12.39
CA THR A 236 20.09 -9.54 -11.41
C THR A 236 21.40 -9.73 -10.64
N SER A 237 22.35 -8.80 -10.70
CA SER A 237 23.70 -9.00 -10.15
C SER A 237 24.15 -7.85 -9.25
N ILE A 238 23.80 -7.93 -7.96
CA ILE A 238 24.52 -7.21 -6.89
C ILE A 238 25.22 -8.20 -5.94
N PHE A 239 24.68 -9.41 -5.74
CA PHE A 239 25.24 -10.36 -4.78
C PHE A 239 26.12 -11.41 -5.50
N PRO A 240 27.42 -11.51 -5.19
CA PRO A 240 28.29 -12.48 -5.82
C PRO A 240 28.00 -13.88 -5.26
N GLY A 241 27.16 -14.63 -5.96
CA GLY A 241 26.99 -16.06 -5.73
C GLY A 241 25.55 -16.52 -5.77
N GLU A 242 24.99 -16.64 -6.97
CA GLU A 242 24.12 -17.76 -7.37
C GLU A 242 23.72 -17.58 -8.84
N SER A 243 24.54 -18.12 -9.74
CA SER A 243 24.18 -18.27 -11.14
C SER A 243 23.23 -19.46 -11.28
N LYS A 244 21.92 -19.20 -11.27
CA LYS A 244 20.95 -20.10 -11.92
C LYS A 244 20.73 -19.63 -13.34
N GLY A 245 21.24 -20.42 -14.28
CA GLY A 245 20.98 -20.24 -15.70
C GLY A 245 19.48 -20.33 -15.95
N HIS A 246 18.90 -19.24 -16.43
CA HIS A 246 17.65 -19.28 -17.17
C HIS A 246 17.94 -18.95 -18.62
N SER A 247 17.44 -19.84 -19.46
CA SER A 247 17.60 -19.89 -20.91
C SER A 247 17.22 -18.58 -21.58
N GLU A 248 18.08 -18.15 -22.49
CA GLU A 248 17.82 -17.13 -23.50
C GLU A 248 16.67 -17.54 -24.42
N SER A 249 15.41 -17.32 -24.03
CA SER A 249 14.30 -17.35 -24.99
C SER A 249 13.03 -16.70 -24.44
N GLU A 250 13.03 -15.38 -24.23
CA GLU A 250 11.81 -14.56 -24.29
C GLU A 250 12.21 -13.08 -24.32
N LYS A 251 12.65 -12.61 -25.49
CA LYS A 251 12.67 -11.18 -25.80
C LYS A 251 11.21 -10.72 -25.90
N SER A 252 10.65 -10.32 -24.77
CA SER A 252 9.32 -9.73 -24.69
C SER A 252 9.30 -8.43 -25.51
N ILE A 253 8.50 -8.42 -26.57
CA ILE A 253 8.15 -7.24 -27.36
C ILE A 253 7.19 -6.40 -26.49
N LEU A 254 7.71 -5.76 -25.44
CA LEU A 254 6.92 -4.84 -24.63
C LEU A 254 6.95 -3.46 -25.29
N THR A 255 5.79 -3.00 -25.74
CA THR A 255 5.57 -1.60 -26.11
C THR A 255 6.06 -0.71 -24.96
N PRO A 256 6.95 0.27 -25.20
CA PRO A 256 7.48 1.10 -24.13
C PRO A 256 6.37 1.98 -23.55
N PHE A 257 6.38 2.13 -22.22
CA PHE A 257 5.55 3.11 -21.53
C PHE A 257 5.90 4.53 -22.01
N ARG A 258 4.89 5.37 -22.14
CA ARG A 258 5.02 6.75 -22.63
C ARG A 258 4.50 7.71 -21.57
N PRO A 259 5.24 8.77 -21.21
CA PRO A 259 4.73 9.77 -20.29
C PRO A 259 3.52 10.48 -20.89
N LEU A 260 2.49 10.74 -20.08
CA LEU A 260 1.32 11.50 -20.51
C LEU A 260 1.71 12.97 -20.70
N ILE A 261 1.71 13.44 -21.94
CA ILE A 261 2.07 14.82 -22.29
C ILE A 261 0.88 15.59 -22.87
N LEU A 262 0.96 16.92 -22.87
CA LEU A 262 -0.12 17.77 -23.36
C LEU A 262 -0.50 17.48 -24.83
N ALA A 263 0.47 17.05 -25.65
CA ALA A 263 0.24 16.67 -27.04
C ALA A 263 -0.69 15.45 -27.20
N ASP A 264 -0.78 14.59 -26.18
CA ASP A 264 -1.63 13.39 -26.21
C ASP A 264 -3.12 13.71 -26.05
N ARG A 265 -3.44 14.94 -25.59
CA ARG A 265 -4.80 15.34 -25.19
C ARG A 265 -5.86 14.97 -26.23
N ALA A 266 -5.68 15.38 -27.49
CA ALA A 266 -6.68 15.17 -28.52
C ALA A 266 -6.92 13.68 -28.80
N GLY A 267 -5.87 12.86 -28.77
CA GLY A 267 -5.97 11.42 -28.97
C GLY A 267 -6.65 10.72 -27.81
N VAL A 268 -6.23 11.03 -26.57
CA VAL A 268 -6.78 10.44 -25.34
C VAL A 268 -8.25 10.83 -25.15
N GLU A 269 -8.62 12.10 -25.36
CA GLU A 269 -10.04 12.52 -25.26
C GLU A 269 -10.92 11.80 -26.29
N LYS A 270 -10.40 11.58 -27.52
CA LYS A 270 -11.12 10.80 -28.54
C LYS A 270 -11.29 9.34 -28.13
N LEU A 271 -10.26 8.73 -27.54
CA LEU A 271 -10.32 7.35 -27.04
C LEU A 271 -11.33 7.21 -25.90
N PHE A 272 -11.29 8.14 -24.94
CA PHE A 272 -12.21 8.16 -23.80
C PHE A 272 -13.66 8.34 -24.25
N LEU A 273 -13.90 9.19 -25.24
CA LEU A 273 -15.25 9.37 -25.79
C LEU A 273 -15.77 8.11 -26.50
N ALA A 274 -14.89 7.37 -27.20
CA ALA A 274 -15.27 6.16 -27.92
C ALA A 274 -15.58 4.96 -27.01
N HIS A 275 -15.08 4.98 -25.78
CA HIS A 275 -15.15 3.86 -24.83
C HIS A 275 -15.75 4.26 -23.48
N SER A 276 -16.35 5.45 -23.39
CA SER A 276 -17.10 5.84 -22.21
C SER A 276 -18.34 4.95 -22.11
N VAL A 277 -18.65 4.51 -20.90
CA VAL A 277 -19.65 3.49 -20.64
C VAL A 277 -20.87 4.15 -20.03
N GLY A 278 -22.01 3.99 -20.70
CA GLY A 278 -23.30 4.47 -20.23
C GLY A 278 -23.50 5.99 -20.36
N ASP A 279 -24.68 6.44 -19.92
CA ASP A 279 -25.12 7.84 -20.02
C ASP A 279 -24.50 8.75 -18.93
N GLN A 280 -23.64 8.21 -18.06
CA GLN A 280 -23.07 8.90 -16.90
C GLN A 280 -21.55 8.75 -16.86
N PRO A 281 -20.79 9.49 -17.68
CA PRO A 281 -19.34 9.40 -17.69
C PRO A 281 -18.77 9.95 -16.38
N LEU A 282 -17.88 9.17 -15.76
CA LEU A 282 -17.07 9.66 -14.64
C LEU A 282 -16.13 10.76 -15.12
N ALA A 283 -15.82 11.72 -14.24
CA ALA A 283 -14.88 12.80 -14.50
C ALA A 283 -13.49 12.29 -14.89
N ALA A 284 -13.12 11.08 -14.45
CA ALA A 284 -11.90 10.39 -14.84
C ALA A 284 -11.77 10.13 -16.35
N TYR A 285 -12.87 10.11 -17.11
CA TYR A 285 -12.83 10.01 -18.58
C TYR A 285 -12.60 11.39 -19.23
N SER A 286 -11.63 12.14 -18.71
CA SER A 286 -11.25 13.48 -19.15
C SER A 286 -9.74 13.64 -19.02
N PHE A 287 -9.07 14.10 -20.08
CA PHE A 287 -7.61 14.30 -20.03
C PHE A 287 -7.16 15.27 -18.92
N PRO A 288 -7.79 16.46 -18.74
CA PRO A 288 -7.48 17.35 -17.63
C PRO A 288 -7.61 16.71 -16.25
N TYR A 289 -8.51 15.75 -16.05
CA TYR A 289 -8.68 15.07 -14.77
C TYR A 289 -7.39 14.40 -14.31
N HIS A 290 -6.57 13.90 -15.23
CA HIS A 290 -5.29 13.29 -14.91
C HIS A 290 -4.14 14.31 -14.97
N PHE A 291 -4.11 15.10 -16.04
CA PHE A 291 -2.96 15.95 -16.35
C PHE A 291 -2.66 17.01 -15.30
N ILE A 292 -3.67 17.55 -14.61
CA ILE A 292 -3.46 18.58 -13.57
C ILE A 292 -2.79 18.04 -12.30
N TRP A 293 -2.84 16.71 -12.06
CA TRP A 293 -2.25 16.08 -10.89
C TRP A 293 -0.83 15.54 -11.14
N ARG A 294 -0.20 15.96 -12.24
CA ARG A 294 1.14 15.51 -12.64
C ARG A 294 2.26 15.87 -11.65
N ASP A 295 2.00 16.82 -10.75
CA ASP A 295 2.93 17.19 -9.67
C ASP A 295 2.84 16.22 -8.48
N LEU A 296 1.75 15.45 -8.39
CA LEU A 296 1.52 14.44 -7.35
C LEU A 296 1.73 13.01 -7.88
N PHE A 297 1.39 12.77 -9.15
CA PHE A 297 1.52 11.46 -9.79
C PHE A 297 2.30 11.56 -11.10
N SER A 298 3.22 10.63 -11.33
CA SER A 298 3.77 10.37 -12.65
C SER A 298 2.77 9.56 -13.46
N TYR A 299 2.21 10.17 -14.51
CA TYR A 299 1.28 9.50 -15.42
C TYR A 299 2.01 8.96 -16.66
N GLU A 300 1.85 7.68 -16.91
CA GLU A 300 2.38 6.99 -18.09
C GLU A 300 1.29 6.13 -18.73
N TRP A 301 1.35 5.95 -20.04
CA TRP A 301 0.42 5.10 -20.75
C TRP A 301 1.12 4.10 -21.66
N VAL A 302 0.46 2.97 -21.91
CA VAL A 302 0.91 1.93 -22.83
C VAL A 302 -0.31 1.28 -23.50
N ASP A 303 -0.15 0.91 -24.76
CA ASP A 303 -1.11 0.06 -25.46
C ASP A 303 -0.79 -1.42 -25.16
N LEU A 304 -1.74 -2.10 -24.55
CA LEU A 304 -1.63 -3.51 -24.17
C LEU A 304 -2.85 -4.27 -24.71
N GLU A 305 -2.64 -5.21 -25.61
CA GLU A 305 -3.72 -6.07 -26.16
C GLU A 305 -4.95 -5.27 -26.62
N GLU A 306 -4.73 -4.24 -27.45
CA GLU A 306 -5.77 -3.31 -27.95
C GLU A 306 -6.40 -2.38 -26.90
N HIS A 307 -5.82 -2.31 -25.70
CA HIS A 307 -6.27 -1.41 -24.64
C HIS A 307 -5.27 -0.30 -24.37
N PHE A 308 -5.78 0.93 -24.34
CA PHE A 308 -5.05 2.05 -23.76
C PHE A 308 -5.11 1.94 -22.24
N CYS A 309 -3.94 1.76 -21.62
CA CYS A 309 -3.79 1.61 -20.17
C CYS A 309 -3.05 2.82 -19.60
N LEU A 310 -3.73 3.62 -18.77
CA LEU A 310 -3.15 4.80 -18.11
C LEU A 310 -2.79 4.49 -16.66
N PHE A 311 -1.49 4.47 -16.39
CA PHE A 311 -0.91 4.24 -15.07
C PHE A 311 -0.62 5.57 -14.38
N ALA A 312 -0.85 5.60 -13.07
CA ALA A 312 -0.46 6.68 -12.18
C ALA A 312 0.48 6.11 -11.12
N THR A 313 1.61 6.78 -10.90
CA THR A 313 2.62 6.35 -9.92
C THR A 313 2.95 7.49 -8.97
N ASN A 314 2.97 7.19 -7.67
CA ASN A 314 3.54 8.06 -6.63
C ASN A 314 4.42 7.23 -5.69
N ALA A 315 4.80 7.81 -4.55
CA ALA A 315 5.59 7.13 -3.52
C ALA A 315 4.91 5.87 -2.92
N ASP A 316 3.59 5.75 -3.03
CA ASP A 316 2.83 4.60 -2.50
C ASP A 316 2.71 3.45 -3.53
N GLY A 317 3.20 3.68 -4.75
CA GLY A 317 3.21 2.72 -5.84
C GLY A 317 2.45 3.18 -7.09
N THR A 318 2.34 2.25 -8.03
CA THR A 318 1.67 2.33 -9.32
C THR A 318 0.28 1.70 -9.25
N PHE A 319 -0.71 2.41 -9.77
CA PHE A 319 -2.06 1.90 -9.98
C PHE A 319 -2.59 2.32 -11.36
N LEU A 320 -3.64 1.65 -11.84
CA LEU A 320 -4.30 2.06 -13.09
C LEU A 320 -5.34 3.13 -12.77
N ALA A 321 -5.23 4.29 -13.42
CA ALA A 321 -6.01 5.48 -13.07
C ALA A 321 -7.49 5.37 -13.46
N LEU A 322 -7.82 4.52 -14.42
CA LEU A 322 -9.16 4.17 -14.87
C LEU A 322 -9.11 2.76 -15.48
N PRO A 323 -10.25 2.06 -15.65
CA PRO A 323 -10.25 0.75 -16.33
C PRO A 323 -9.60 0.83 -17.71
N PRO A 324 -8.98 -0.27 -18.20
CA PRO A 324 -8.33 -0.28 -19.50
C PRO A 324 -9.31 0.15 -20.59
N VAL A 325 -8.89 1.09 -21.44
CA VAL A 325 -9.77 1.70 -22.44
C VAL A 325 -9.65 0.91 -23.74
N GLY A 326 -10.64 0.08 -24.01
CA GLY A 326 -10.66 -0.83 -25.15
C GLY A 326 -11.79 -1.87 -25.07
N PRO A 327 -11.74 -2.91 -25.91
CA PRO A 327 -12.76 -3.97 -25.94
C PRO A 327 -12.75 -4.90 -24.71
N ASP A 328 -13.89 -5.08 -24.04
CA ASP A 328 -14.01 -5.87 -22.79
C ASP A 328 -13.05 -5.40 -21.67
N PRO A 329 -13.32 -4.26 -21.01
CA PRO A 329 -12.43 -3.68 -19.99
C PRO A 329 -12.35 -4.46 -18.66
N CYS A 330 -13.23 -5.45 -18.41
CA CYS A 330 -13.04 -6.44 -17.32
C CYS A 330 -12.40 -7.75 -17.88
N GLY A 331 -11.77 -7.65 -19.05
CA GLY A 331 -11.33 -8.74 -19.92
C GLY A 331 -10.08 -9.51 -19.52
N PRO A 332 -9.56 -10.37 -20.42
CA PRO A 332 -8.30 -11.09 -20.26
C PRO A 332 -7.05 -10.19 -20.13
N VAL A 333 -7.15 -8.91 -20.47
CA VAL A 333 -6.06 -7.93 -20.30
C VAL A 333 -5.78 -7.62 -18.82
N MET A 334 -6.80 -7.79 -17.96
CA MET A 334 -6.72 -7.41 -16.54
C MET A 334 -5.61 -8.12 -15.76
N PRO A 335 -5.45 -9.47 -15.83
CA PRO A 335 -4.32 -10.15 -15.20
C PRO A 335 -2.95 -9.62 -15.65
N ARG A 336 -2.79 -9.25 -16.93
CA ARG A 336 -1.53 -8.72 -17.44
C ARG A 336 -1.25 -7.32 -16.89
N ILE A 337 -2.26 -6.48 -16.78
CA ILE A 337 -2.16 -5.17 -16.12
C ILE A 337 -1.79 -5.34 -14.64
N PHE A 338 -2.44 -6.25 -13.92
CA PHE A 338 -2.10 -6.52 -12.52
C PHE A 338 -0.68 -7.08 -12.36
N ALA A 339 -0.21 -7.93 -13.29
CA ALA A 339 1.17 -8.40 -13.31
C ALA A 339 2.17 -7.24 -13.51
N LEU A 340 1.92 -6.33 -14.46
CA LEU A 340 2.75 -5.13 -14.66
C LEU A 340 2.76 -4.23 -13.43
N MET A 341 1.60 -4.03 -12.77
CA MET A 341 1.55 -3.28 -11.53
C MET A 341 2.30 -4.00 -10.41
N ALA A 342 2.17 -5.33 -10.28
CA ALA A 342 2.90 -6.11 -9.29
C ALA A 342 4.42 -6.06 -9.49
N GLU A 343 4.89 -6.12 -10.75
CA GLU A 343 6.29 -5.94 -11.11
C GLU A 343 6.80 -4.54 -10.69
N ARG A 344 6.00 -3.49 -10.89
CA ARG A 344 6.37 -2.10 -10.54
C ARG A 344 6.24 -1.78 -9.05
N ASN A 345 5.25 -2.36 -8.39
CA ASN A 345 4.95 -2.15 -6.98
C ASN A 345 5.82 -3.00 -6.05
N CYS A 346 6.53 -3.97 -6.61
CA CYS A 346 7.19 -5.03 -5.86
C CYS A 346 6.22 -5.59 -4.81
N VAL A 347 6.63 -5.64 -3.54
CA VAL A 347 5.85 -6.26 -2.45
C VAL A 347 5.04 -5.24 -1.64
N SER A 348 5.26 -3.93 -1.83
CA SER A 348 4.71 -2.88 -0.94
C SER A 348 3.61 -2.00 -1.54
N GLY A 349 3.43 -1.98 -2.87
CA GLY A 349 2.41 -1.15 -3.52
C GLY A 349 1.07 -1.87 -3.70
N VAL A 350 -0.03 -1.21 -3.35
CA VAL A 350 -1.39 -1.74 -3.59
C VAL A 350 -1.74 -1.62 -5.07
N SER A 351 -1.57 -2.72 -5.80
CA SER A 351 -2.03 -2.88 -7.18
C SER A 351 -3.56 -2.78 -7.23
N ARG A 352 -4.07 -1.71 -7.83
CA ARG A 352 -5.50 -1.44 -7.95
C ARG A 352 -5.83 -0.73 -9.26
N ILE A 353 -7.11 -0.77 -9.61
CA ILE A 353 -7.67 -0.01 -10.73
C ILE A 353 -8.72 0.92 -10.14
N GLU A 354 -8.57 2.22 -10.37
CA GLU A 354 -9.49 3.24 -9.87
C GLU A 354 -10.59 3.59 -10.87
N ASN A 355 -11.59 4.33 -10.39
CA ASN A 355 -12.63 4.95 -11.23
C ASN A 355 -13.37 3.95 -12.14
N LEU A 356 -13.62 2.74 -11.62
CA LEU A 356 -14.44 1.72 -12.26
C LEU A 356 -15.90 2.19 -12.32
N PRO A 357 -16.52 2.30 -13.52
CA PRO A 357 -17.95 2.58 -13.65
C PRO A 357 -18.80 1.54 -12.92
N GLY A 358 -19.92 1.98 -12.35
CA GLY A 358 -20.83 1.12 -11.57
C GLY A 358 -21.22 -0.16 -12.31
N ASP A 359 -21.57 -0.03 -13.59
CA ASP A 359 -21.99 -1.12 -14.48
C ASP A 359 -20.95 -2.24 -14.65
N PHE A 360 -19.69 -1.98 -14.32
CA PHE A 360 -18.60 -2.97 -14.42
C PHE A 360 -18.39 -3.76 -13.13
N SER A 361 -18.96 -3.30 -12.02
CA SER A 361 -18.71 -3.86 -10.68
C SER A 361 -19.09 -5.33 -10.60
N GLU A 362 -20.29 -5.71 -11.05
CA GLU A 362 -20.76 -7.10 -11.00
C GLU A 362 -19.93 -8.02 -11.89
N ARG A 363 -19.61 -7.56 -13.10
CA ARG A 363 -18.80 -8.31 -14.07
C ARG A 363 -17.37 -8.54 -13.57
N CYS A 364 -16.77 -7.53 -12.94
CA CYS A 364 -15.44 -7.69 -12.37
C CYS A 364 -15.49 -8.60 -11.10
N ARG A 365 -16.53 -8.53 -10.27
CA ARG A 365 -16.73 -9.47 -9.14
C ARG A 365 -16.87 -10.92 -9.60
N SER A 366 -17.65 -11.19 -10.65
CA SER A 366 -17.86 -12.55 -11.16
C SER A 366 -16.58 -13.20 -11.72
N ARG A 367 -15.58 -12.37 -12.07
CA ARG A 367 -14.24 -12.80 -12.50
C ARG A 367 -13.23 -12.88 -11.35
N GLY A 368 -13.67 -12.74 -10.10
CA GLY A 368 -12.85 -12.92 -8.91
C GLY A 368 -12.16 -11.67 -8.37
N TYR A 369 -12.42 -10.48 -8.93
CA TYR A 369 -11.84 -9.23 -8.44
C TYR A 369 -12.60 -8.70 -7.21
N GLN A 370 -11.85 -8.17 -6.24
CA GLN A 370 -12.42 -7.41 -5.14
C GLN A 370 -12.78 -5.99 -5.62
N VAL A 371 -14.03 -5.58 -5.44
CA VAL A 371 -14.50 -4.24 -5.80
C VAL A 371 -14.94 -3.51 -4.53
N ARG A 372 -14.38 -2.32 -4.30
CA ARG A 372 -14.67 -1.45 -3.16
C ARG A 372 -15.31 -0.15 -3.65
N ALA A 373 -16.31 0.34 -2.93
CA ALA A 373 -16.95 1.61 -3.25
C ALA A 373 -15.99 2.78 -2.97
N LYS A 374 -15.94 3.74 -3.89
CA LYS A 374 -15.26 5.03 -3.77
C LYS A 374 -16.35 6.12 -3.84
N ALA A 375 -16.08 7.29 -3.24
CA ALA A 375 -16.96 8.44 -3.41
C ALA A 375 -17.17 8.72 -4.91
N GLY A 376 -18.43 8.91 -5.31
CA GLY A 376 -18.80 9.14 -6.70
C GLY A 376 -18.72 10.61 -7.12
N ASP A 377 -18.89 10.85 -8.41
CA ASP A 377 -18.97 12.19 -8.99
C ASP A 377 -20.36 12.80 -8.83
N TYR A 378 -20.41 14.13 -8.70
CA TYR A 378 -21.67 14.87 -8.74
C TYR A 378 -22.02 15.27 -10.17
N LEU A 379 -23.05 14.63 -10.74
CA LEU A 379 -23.55 14.95 -12.07
C LEU A 379 -24.75 15.90 -12.00
N TYR A 380 -24.66 17.03 -12.70
CA TYR A 380 -25.73 18.02 -12.78
C TYR A 380 -26.17 18.23 -14.23
N ARG A 381 -27.47 18.49 -14.42
CA ARG A 381 -27.97 18.96 -15.70
C ARG A 381 -27.53 20.40 -15.90
N ARG A 382 -26.78 20.67 -16.97
CA ARG A 382 -26.31 22.02 -17.32
C ARG A 382 -27.44 23.05 -17.34
N ARG A 383 -28.60 22.70 -17.94
CA ARG A 383 -29.74 23.61 -18.02
C ARG A 383 -30.24 24.08 -16.65
N ASP A 384 -30.17 23.20 -15.64
CA ASP A 384 -30.63 23.49 -14.29
C ASP A 384 -29.63 24.40 -13.57
N LEU A 385 -28.32 24.17 -13.76
CA LEU A 385 -27.26 25.04 -13.22
C LEU A 385 -27.22 26.43 -13.86
N VAL A 386 -27.56 26.55 -15.16
CA VAL A 386 -27.61 27.84 -15.86
C VAL A 386 -28.86 28.62 -15.48
N ALA A 387 -30.02 27.97 -15.41
CA ALA A 387 -31.29 28.65 -15.12
C ALA A 387 -31.44 28.94 -13.62
N LEU A 388 -30.88 28.09 -12.76
CA LEU A 388 -31.08 28.08 -11.32
C LEU A 388 -32.58 28.20 -10.97
N SER A 389 -33.49 27.55 -11.70
CA SER A 389 -34.94 27.77 -11.59
C SER A 389 -35.63 26.86 -10.58
N GLY A 390 -36.74 27.33 -9.98
CA GLY A 390 -37.51 26.57 -8.98
C GLY A 390 -36.98 26.68 -7.55
N ASP A 391 -37.72 26.17 -6.58
CA ASP A 391 -37.44 26.42 -5.16
C ASP A 391 -36.14 25.77 -4.66
N GLN A 392 -35.74 24.65 -5.24
CA GLN A 392 -34.49 23.95 -4.90
C GLN A 392 -33.22 24.79 -5.11
N TYR A 393 -33.26 25.77 -6.01
CA TYR A 393 -32.13 26.67 -6.30
C TYR A 393 -32.31 28.08 -5.70
N LYS A 394 -33.26 28.28 -4.78
CA LYS A 394 -33.60 29.60 -4.20
C LYS A 394 -32.40 30.28 -3.55
N SER A 395 -31.60 29.54 -2.78
CA SER A 395 -30.42 30.09 -2.09
C SER A 395 -29.31 30.43 -3.08
N GLN A 396 -29.06 29.59 -4.09
CA GLN A 396 -28.05 29.84 -5.13
C GLN A 396 -28.43 31.06 -5.98
N ARG A 397 -29.70 31.21 -6.37
CA ARG A 397 -30.18 32.43 -7.05
C ARG A 397 -30.02 33.68 -6.18
N ALA A 398 -30.37 33.60 -4.90
CA ALA A 398 -30.24 34.72 -3.98
C ALA A 398 -28.76 35.16 -3.86
N LEU A 399 -27.84 34.19 -3.75
CA LEU A 399 -26.40 34.44 -3.73
C LEU A 399 -25.91 35.09 -5.02
N TYR A 400 -26.30 34.54 -6.19
CA TYR A 400 -25.95 35.11 -7.49
C TYR A 400 -26.42 36.57 -7.63
N ASN A 401 -27.68 36.86 -7.28
CA ASN A 401 -28.24 38.20 -7.32
C ASN A 401 -27.55 39.16 -6.34
N HIS A 402 -27.14 38.66 -5.16
CA HIS A 402 -26.38 39.43 -4.18
C HIS A 402 -25.00 39.81 -4.71
N CYS A 403 -24.29 38.87 -5.34
CA CYS A 403 -23.01 39.13 -6.00
C CYS A 403 -23.15 40.18 -7.11
N LEU A 404 -24.15 40.03 -7.99
CA LEU A 404 -24.40 41.02 -9.05
C LEU A 404 -24.62 42.43 -8.49
N LYS A 405 -25.43 42.57 -7.43
CA LYS A 405 -25.69 43.87 -6.80
C LYS A 405 -24.44 44.51 -6.19
N ARG A 406 -23.51 43.70 -5.67
CA ARG A 406 -22.30 44.19 -4.98
C ARG A 406 -21.11 44.42 -5.91
N VAL A 407 -21.02 43.72 -7.03
CA VAL A 407 -19.91 43.83 -8.01
C VAL A 407 -20.22 44.82 -9.14
N ALA A 408 -21.50 45.10 -9.42
CA ALA A 408 -21.90 46.05 -10.46
C ALA A 408 -21.36 47.49 -10.35
N PRO A 409 -20.97 48.06 -9.18
CA PRO A 409 -20.42 49.42 -9.14
C PRO A 409 -19.01 49.57 -9.73
N SER A 410 -18.23 48.49 -9.89
CA SER A 410 -16.79 48.56 -10.19
C SER A 410 -16.36 48.05 -11.56
N VAL A 411 -17.30 47.63 -12.43
CA VAL A 411 -17.00 47.08 -13.78
C VAL A 411 -17.67 47.91 -14.90
N ARG A 412 -18.10 49.14 -14.60
CA ARG A 412 -18.48 50.14 -15.62
C ARG A 412 -17.47 51.29 -15.60
N GLN A 413 -16.28 51.07 -16.15
CA GLN A 413 -15.43 52.11 -16.73
C GLN A 413 -14.86 51.61 -18.04
#